data_AF-A0A101HC50-F1
#
_entry.id   AF-A0A101HC50-F1
#
_cell.length_a   1.000
_cell.length_b   1.000
_cell.length_c   1.000
_cell.angle_alpha   90.00
_cell.angle_beta   90.00
_cell.angle_gamma   90.00
#
_symmetry.space_group_name_H-M   'P 1'
#
loop_
_entity.id
_entity.type
_entity.pdbx_description
1 polymer ?
#
loop_
_entity_poly.entity_id
_entity_poly.type
_entity_poly.pdbx_seq_one_letter_code
_entity_poly.pdbx_strand_id
1 'polypeptide(L)'
;MKGVLMEKKGHHGIFMTHEGAFIKGKHMSKAIGEEFEIEKQAISYRKYLAVAVVVLMLIIGFGPMGVYADPYGFIELDINPSVELAYNKSMKIIRISPLNEDGKALLDGIDVSFKGIALEKAVDILLGKAEVLNYNLNNVVILYTKLGASDETEIEKVIEEINNKNDMMTVLDIDKEAYKKLKENNLPPSVTVLKSKLEEMQVAEEEYVNIDNVNELAHIMNQTKKAEQAEKKQEKENEKNNQGNSESNENKGKSNDNFGGNNNSGNNNGHN
;
A
#
# COMPACT_ATOMS: atom_id res chain seq x y z
N MET A 1 -48.57 -45.79 3.47
CA MET A 1 -48.63 -46.25 4.89
C MET A 1 -50.10 -46.50 5.20
N LYS A 2 -50.47 -47.63 5.81
CA LYS A 2 -51.88 -47.95 6.07
C LYS A 2 -52.33 -47.48 7.45
N GLY A 3 -53.56 -47.00 7.56
CA GLY A 3 -54.18 -46.60 8.82
C GLY A 3 -55.70 -46.55 8.73
N VAL A 4 -56.37 -46.59 9.87
CA VAL A 4 -57.83 -46.59 9.98
C VAL A 4 -58.32 -45.19 10.30
N LEU A 5 -59.32 -44.70 9.56
CA LEU A 5 -59.92 -43.39 9.82
C LEU A 5 -60.72 -43.43 11.13
N MET A 6 -60.34 -42.63 12.12
CA MET A 6 -61.00 -42.59 13.43
C MET A 6 -61.99 -41.43 13.58
N GLU A 7 -61.67 -40.26 13.00
CA GLU A 7 -62.51 -39.06 13.17
C GLU A 7 -62.50 -38.22 11.89
N LYS A 8 -63.63 -37.57 11.58
CA LYS A 8 -63.76 -36.60 10.48
C LYS A 8 -63.98 -35.19 11.02
N LYS A 9 -63.16 -34.24 10.56
CA LYS A 9 -63.35 -32.80 10.78
C LYS A 9 -63.16 -32.03 9.47
N GLY A 10 -64.27 -31.60 8.88
CA GLY A 10 -64.27 -30.89 7.59
C GLY A 10 -63.62 -31.73 6.48
N HIS A 11 -62.63 -31.16 5.79
CA HIS A 11 -61.88 -31.84 4.72
C HIS A 11 -60.74 -32.76 5.21
N HIS A 12 -60.55 -32.87 6.52
CA HIS A 12 -59.47 -33.66 7.12
C HIS A 12 -60.01 -34.71 8.08
N GLY A 13 -59.25 -35.78 8.26
CA GLY A 13 -59.52 -36.83 9.23
C GLY A 13 -58.29 -37.17 10.06
N ILE A 14 -58.53 -37.77 11.22
CA ILE A 14 -57.49 -38.35 12.07
C ILE A 14 -57.46 -39.85 11.80
N PHE A 15 -56.29 -40.37 11.46
CA PHE A 15 -56.06 -41.77 11.13
C PHE A 15 -55.14 -42.39 12.18
N MET A 16 -55.45 -43.61 12.62
CA MET A 16 -54.57 -44.39 13.48
C MET A 16 -53.84 -45.42 12.63
N THR A 17 -52.52 -45.38 12.69
CA THR A 17 -51.64 -46.37 12.06
C THR A 17 -51.65 -47.68 12.84
N HIS A 18 -51.21 -48.77 12.20
CA HIS A 18 -51.03 -50.07 12.85
C HIS A 18 -50.03 -50.05 14.03
N GLU A 19 -49.16 -49.03 14.07
CA GLU A 19 -48.21 -48.78 15.17
C GLU A 19 -48.81 -47.92 16.30
N GLY A 20 -50.10 -47.59 16.24
CA GLY A 20 -50.81 -46.80 17.26
C GLY A 20 -50.58 -45.29 17.17
N ALA A 21 -49.85 -44.80 16.16
CA ALA A 21 -49.66 -43.36 15.95
C ALA A 21 -50.87 -42.73 15.26
N PHE A 22 -51.28 -41.54 15.72
CA PHE A 22 -52.35 -40.74 15.13
C PHE A 22 -51.78 -39.70 14.15
N ILE A 23 -52.26 -39.70 12.91
CA ILE A 23 -51.80 -38.80 11.85
C ILE A 23 -52.97 -38.11 11.14
N LYS A 24 -52.77 -36.85 10.76
CA LYS A 24 -53.79 -36.03 10.08
C LYS A 24 -53.65 -36.16 8.56
N GLY A 25 -54.76 -36.46 7.88
CA GLY A 25 -54.79 -36.61 6.42
C GLY A 25 -56.10 -36.13 5.80
N LYS A 26 -56.20 -36.14 4.47
CA LYS A 26 -57.47 -35.93 3.76
C LYS A 26 -58.25 -37.24 3.73
N HIS A 27 -59.54 -37.22 4.10
CA HIS A 27 -60.36 -38.45 4.18
C HIS A 27 -60.97 -38.92 2.86
N MET A 28 -60.91 -38.09 1.80
CA MET A 28 -61.31 -38.47 0.43
C MET A 28 -62.65 -39.23 0.37
N SER A 29 -63.64 -38.78 1.15
CA SER A 29 -65.00 -39.33 1.24
C SER A 29 -65.14 -40.73 1.88
N LYS A 30 -64.09 -41.30 2.47
CA LYS A 30 -64.11 -42.62 3.16
C LYS A 30 -64.87 -42.60 4.46
N ALA A 31 -65.45 -43.73 4.90
CA ALA A 31 -66.17 -43.83 6.17
C ALA A 31 -65.22 -43.98 7.38
N ILE A 32 -65.70 -43.61 8.59
CA ILE A 32 -64.97 -43.90 9.82
C ILE A 32 -64.88 -45.41 9.99
N GLY A 33 -63.71 -45.92 10.36
CA GLY A 33 -63.43 -47.36 10.48
C GLY A 33 -62.89 -48.01 9.20
N GLU A 34 -62.86 -47.31 8.07
CA GLU A 34 -62.23 -47.84 6.85
C GLU A 34 -60.70 -47.71 6.90
N GLU A 35 -60.02 -48.75 6.42
CA GLU A 35 -58.58 -48.72 6.18
C GLU A 35 -58.29 -47.85 4.94
N PHE A 36 -57.26 -47.02 5.06
CA PHE A 36 -56.79 -46.17 4.01
C PHE A 36 -55.27 -46.22 3.88
N GLU A 37 -54.81 -46.18 2.63
CA GLU A 37 -53.41 -45.97 2.34
C GLU A 37 -53.13 -44.48 2.29
N ILE A 38 -52.44 -44.00 3.31
CA ILE A 38 -51.99 -42.62 3.42
C ILE A 38 -50.82 -42.45 2.46
N GLU A 39 -51.12 -41.81 1.34
CA GLU A 39 -50.12 -41.27 0.43
C GLU A 39 -49.36 -40.16 1.15
N LYS A 40 -48.04 -40.31 1.29
CA LYS A 40 -47.18 -39.24 1.78
C LYS A 40 -47.27 -38.10 0.77
N GLN A 41 -47.91 -37.00 1.13
CA GLN A 41 -47.90 -35.81 0.28
C GLN A 41 -46.44 -35.37 0.11
N ALA A 42 -45.95 -35.41 -1.13
CA ALA A 42 -44.63 -34.90 -1.45
C ALA A 42 -44.57 -33.42 -1.05
N ILE A 43 -43.65 -33.08 -0.16
CA ILE A 43 -43.41 -31.68 0.22
C ILE A 43 -42.89 -30.98 -1.04
N SER A 44 -43.66 -30.02 -1.56
CA SER A 44 -43.28 -29.29 -2.77
C SER A 44 -42.13 -28.34 -2.45
N TYR A 45 -40.92 -28.71 -2.88
CA TYR A 45 -39.72 -27.88 -2.73
C TYR A 45 -39.74 -26.59 -3.56
N ARG A 46 -40.76 -26.41 -4.42
CA ARG A 46 -40.90 -25.23 -5.31
C ARG A 46 -40.87 -23.90 -4.54
N LYS A 47 -41.41 -23.87 -3.33
CA LYS A 47 -41.37 -22.66 -2.47
C LYS A 47 -39.96 -22.35 -1.97
N TYR A 48 -39.17 -23.39 -1.64
CA TYR A 48 -37.78 -23.22 -1.23
C TYR A 48 -36.86 -22.86 -2.41
N LEU A 49 -37.17 -23.36 -3.61
CA LEU A 49 -36.45 -23.00 -4.83
C LEU A 49 -36.62 -21.51 -5.16
N ALA A 50 -37.83 -20.97 -5.02
CA ALA A 50 -38.09 -19.54 -5.22
C ALA A 50 -37.29 -18.68 -4.22
N VAL A 51 -37.23 -19.07 -2.95
CA VAL A 51 -36.43 -18.39 -1.93
C VAL A 51 -34.93 -18.46 -2.26
N ALA A 52 -34.42 -19.62 -2.68
CA ALA A 52 -33.02 -19.78 -3.06
C ALA A 52 -32.63 -18.89 -4.25
N VAL A 53 -33.50 -18.76 -5.25
CA VAL A 53 -33.27 -17.87 -6.40
C VAL A 53 -33.26 -16.40 -5.98
N VAL A 54 -34.16 -15.98 -5.10
CA VAL A 54 -34.17 -14.59 -4.58
C VAL A 54 -32.90 -14.31 -3.77
N VAL A 55 -32.47 -15.23 -2.90
CA VAL A 55 -31.23 -15.08 -2.14
C VAL A 55 -30.01 -15.01 -3.08
N LEU A 56 -29.97 -15.85 -4.10
CA LEU A 56 -28.91 -15.82 -5.11
C LEU A 56 -28.91 -14.49 -5.89
N MET A 57 -30.09 -13.96 -6.26
CA MET A 57 -30.21 -12.65 -6.89
C MET A 57 -29.79 -11.51 -5.97
N LEU A 58 -30.04 -11.62 -4.67
CA LEU A 58 -29.54 -10.65 -3.69
C LEU A 58 -28.01 -10.74 -3.57
N ILE A 59 -27.43 -11.95 -3.55
CA ILE A 59 -25.97 -12.12 -3.52
C ILE A 59 -25.32 -11.63 -4.82
N ILE A 60 -25.93 -11.85 -5.99
CA ILE A 60 -25.37 -11.40 -7.27
C ILE A 60 -25.65 -9.90 -7.49
N GLY A 61 -26.79 -9.39 -7.04
CA GLY A 61 -27.20 -7.99 -7.21
C GLY A 61 -26.59 -7.04 -6.19
N PHE A 62 -26.38 -7.49 -4.95
CA PHE A 62 -25.79 -6.72 -3.85
C PHE A 62 -24.38 -7.18 -3.45
N GLY A 63 -23.97 -8.42 -3.74
CA GLY A 63 -22.60 -8.89 -3.47
C GLY A 63 -21.49 -8.16 -4.23
N PRO A 64 -21.74 -7.54 -5.41
CA PRO A 64 -20.77 -6.62 -6.00
C PRO A 64 -20.57 -5.34 -5.20
N MET A 65 -21.38 -5.02 -4.17
CA MET A 65 -21.13 -3.86 -3.29
C MET A 65 -19.79 -3.91 -2.54
N GLY A 66 -18.94 -4.92 -2.79
CA GLY A 66 -17.49 -4.81 -2.63
C GLY A 66 -16.82 -3.71 -3.46
N VAL A 67 -17.53 -2.98 -4.33
CA VAL A 67 -17.03 -1.73 -4.96
C VAL A 67 -16.70 -0.63 -3.93
N TYR A 68 -17.14 -0.77 -2.68
CA TYR A 68 -16.85 0.13 -1.57
C TYR A 68 -15.87 -0.46 -0.54
N ALA A 69 -15.08 -1.48 -0.89
CA ALA A 69 -13.96 -1.84 -0.05
C ALA A 69 -12.96 -0.67 -0.06
N ASP A 70 -12.69 -0.09 1.11
CA ASP A 70 -11.64 0.92 1.27
C ASP A 70 -10.35 0.33 0.65
N PRO A 71 -9.72 1.01 -0.32
CA PRO A 71 -8.49 0.52 -0.93
C PRO A 71 -7.49 0.14 0.13
N TYR A 72 -6.72 -0.91 -0.13
CA TYR A 72 -5.70 -1.31 0.84
C TYR A 72 -4.67 -0.20 1.00
N GLY A 73 -4.19 0.37 -0.12
CA GLY A 73 -3.42 1.59 -0.17
C GLY A 73 -3.54 2.31 -1.51
N PHE A 74 -2.75 3.37 -1.66
CA PHE A 74 -2.65 4.18 -2.87
C PHE A 74 -1.20 4.38 -3.28
N ILE A 75 -0.95 4.40 -4.58
CA ILE A 75 0.26 4.95 -5.20
C ILE A 75 -0.19 6.12 -6.08
N GLU A 76 0.45 7.26 -5.93
CA GLU A 76 0.41 8.35 -6.90
C GLU A 76 1.67 8.30 -7.75
N LEU A 77 1.49 8.34 -9.06
CA LEU A 77 2.55 8.55 -10.04
C LEU A 77 2.41 9.96 -10.58
N ASP A 78 3.37 10.82 -10.26
CA ASP A 78 3.34 12.23 -10.61
C ASP A 78 4.56 12.62 -11.46
N ILE A 79 4.29 12.84 -12.74
CA ILE A 79 5.22 13.29 -13.77
C ILE A 79 4.83 14.73 -14.21
N ASN A 80 3.63 15.18 -13.79
CA ASN A 80 2.79 16.17 -14.47
C ASN A 80 2.58 15.78 -15.94
N PRO A 81 1.95 14.61 -16.20
CA PRO A 81 0.67 14.12 -15.67
C PRO A 81 0.69 13.44 -14.30
N SER A 82 -0.43 13.50 -13.56
CA SER A 82 -0.57 12.92 -12.20
C SER A 82 -1.75 11.94 -12.13
N VAL A 83 -1.48 10.70 -11.70
CA VAL A 83 -2.48 9.62 -11.61
C VAL A 83 -2.39 8.86 -10.29
N GLU A 84 -3.55 8.50 -9.73
CA GLU A 84 -3.68 7.67 -8.53
C GLU A 84 -4.03 6.22 -8.92
N LEU A 85 -3.30 5.30 -8.32
CA LEU A 85 -3.49 3.85 -8.38
C LEU A 85 -3.95 3.35 -7.00
N ALA A 86 -5.23 3.01 -6.87
CA ALA A 86 -5.76 2.35 -5.69
C ALA A 86 -5.61 0.83 -5.84
N TYR A 87 -5.06 0.16 -4.83
CA TYR A 87 -4.77 -1.28 -4.89
C TYR A 87 -5.34 -2.08 -3.71
N ASN A 88 -5.37 -3.41 -3.85
CA ASN A 88 -5.81 -4.35 -2.83
C ASN A 88 -4.64 -5.04 -2.11
N LYS A 89 -4.95 -5.89 -1.12
CA LYS A 89 -3.97 -6.66 -0.33
C LYS A 89 -3.05 -7.61 -1.13
N SER A 90 -3.34 -7.83 -2.41
CA SER A 90 -2.50 -8.64 -3.30
C SER A 90 -1.69 -7.78 -4.26
N MET A 91 -1.49 -6.50 -3.94
CA MET A 91 -0.76 -5.50 -4.75
C MET A 91 -1.31 -5.35 -6.18
N LYS A 92 -2.62 -5.56 -6.33
CA LYS A 92 -3.33 -5.43 -7.60
C LYS A 92 -4.22 -4.20 -7.62
N ILE A 93 -4.22 -3.51 -8.75
CA ILE A 93 -5.05 -2.33 -8.99
C ILE A 93 -6.53 -2.70 -8.90
N ILE A 94 -7.28 -1.91 -8.15
CA ILE A 94 -8.75 -1.96 -8.10
C ILE A 94 -9.38 -0.75 -8.77
N ARG A 95 -8.67 0.38 -8.82
CA ARG A 95 -9.09 1.62 -9.48
C ARG A 95 -7.86 2.45 -9.88
N ILE A 96 -7.96 3.11 -11.02
CA ILE A 96 -7.04 4.17 -11.44
C ILE A 96 -7.85 5.45 -11.64
N SER A 97 -7.33 6.58 -11.17
CA SER A 97 -8.00 7.87 -11.24
C SER A 97 -7.01 8.96 -11.66
N PRO A 98 -7.35 9.84 -12.60
CA PRO A 98 -6.54 11.02 -12.88
C PRO A 98 -6.64 12.01 -11.72
N LEU A 99 -5.53 12.66 -11.39
CA LEU A 99 -5.47 13.73 -10.37
C LEU A 99 -5.43 15.13 -11.00
N ASN A 100 -5.05 15.24 -12.28
CA ASN A 100 -5.10 16.47 -13.06
C ASN A 100 -5.54 16.20 -14.51
N GLU A 101 -5.68 17.26 -15.32
CA GLU A 101 -6.09 17.15 -16.73
C GLU A 101 -5.09 16.37 -17.58
N ASP A 102 -3.79 16.57 -17.38
CA ASP A 102 -2.75 15.80 -18.07
C ASP A 102 -2.83 14.32 -17.70
N GLY A 103 -3.18 14.00 -16.45
CA GLY A 103 -3.46 12.64 -15.98
C GLY A 103 -4.63 12.00 -16.73
N LYS A 104 -5.66 12.77 -17.11
CA LYS A 104 -6.73 12.26 -17.97
C LYS A 104 -6.18 11.93 -19.35
N ALA A 105 -5.41 12.83 -19.95
CA ALA A 105 -4.79 12.62 -21.26
C ALA A 105 -3.83 11.40 -21.27
N LEU A 106 -3.13 11.15 -20.16
CA LEU A 106 -2.28 9.97 -20.00
C LEU A 106 -3.10 8.67 -20.01
N LEU A 107 -4.24 8.67 -19.33
CA LEU A 107 -5.15 7.51 -19.26
C LEU A 107 -5.99 7.33 -20.53
N ASP A 108 -6.15 8.39 -21.31
CA ASP A 108 -6.89 8.36 -22.57
C ASP A 108 -6.20 7.46 -23.62
N GLY A 109 -7.01 6.60 -24.23
CA GLY A 109 -6.54 5.64 -25.23
C GLY A 109 -5.74 4.46 -24.65
N ILE A 110 -5.85 4.19 -23.35
CA ILE A 110 -5.43 2.91 -22.78
C ILE A 110 -6.59 1.92 -22.87
N ASP A 111 -6.54 1.03 -23.85
CA ASP A 111 -7.57 0.00 -24.09
C ASP A 111 -7.52 -1.17 -23.07
N VAL A 112 -6.46 -1.23 -22.27
CA VAL A 112 -6.26 -2.29 -21.28
C VAL A 112 -6.91 -1.91 -19.95
N SER A 113 -7.76 -2.78 -19.41
CA SER A 113 -8.26 -2.60 -18.05
C SER A 113 -7.12 -2.75 -17.05
N PHE A 114 -6.83 -1.69 -16.30
CA PHE A 114 -5.86 -1.75 -15.21
C PHE A 114 -6.31 -2.64 -14.05
N LYS A 115 -7.62 -2.91 -13.92
CA LYS A 115 -8.16 -3.68 -12.79
C LYS A 115 -7.57 -5.10 -12.76
N GLY A 116 -6.95 -5.45 -11.64
CA GLY A 116 -6.32 -6.76 -11.42
C GLY A 116 -4.86 -6.85 -11.90
N ILE A 117 -4.32 -5.81 -12.53
CA ILE A 117 -2.89 -5.72 -12.89
C ILE A 117 -2.06 -5.45 -11.63
N ALA A 118 -0.85 -6.01 -11.56
CA ALA A 118 0.11 -5.74 -10.48
C ALA A 118 0.60 -4.28 -10.52
N LEU A 119 0.88 -3.69 -9.36
CA LEU A 119 1.28 -2.28 -9.25
C LEU A 119 2.49 -1.93 -10.13
N GLU A 120 3.54 -2.73 -10.08
CA GLU A 120 4.79 -2.50 -10.83
C GLU A 120 4.51 -2.46 -12.32
N LYS A 121 3.74 -3.43 -12.82
CA LYS A 121 3.35 -3.49 -14.23
C LYS A 121 2.46 -2.32 -14.64
N ALA A 122 1.57 -1.87 -13.76
CA ALA A 122 0.73 -0.71 -14.04
C ALA A 122 1.58 0.57 -14.17
N VAL A 123 2.56 0.75 -13.28
CA VAL A 123 3.52 1.86 -13.35
C VAL A 123 4.36 1.78 -14.62
N ASP A 124 4.88 0.61 -15.00
CA ASP A 124 5.64 0.41 -16.24
C ASP A 124 4.81 0.81 -17.48
N ILE A 125 3.54 0.43 -17.53
CA ILE A 125 2.62 0.80 -18.63
C ILE A 125 2.42 2.32 -18.70
N LEU A 126 2.22 2.97 -17.56
CA LEU A 126 1.99 4.41 -17.49
C LEU A 126 3.24 5.20 -17.89
N LEU A 127 4.42 4.78 -17.45
CA LEU A 127 5.68 5.39 -17.83
C LEU A 127 5.95 5.24 -19.33
N GLY A 128 5.77 4.04 -19.88
CA GLY A 128 5.93 3.81 -21.32
C GLY A 128 4.94 4.63 -22.15
N LYS A 129 3.70 4.80 -21.67
CA LYS A 129 2.72 5.68 -22.33
C LYS A 129 3.16 7.15 -22.23
N ALA A 130 3.65 7.58 -21.06
CA ALA A 130 4.11 8.94 -20.86
C ALA A 130 5.29 9.29 -21.78
N GLU A 131 6.22 8.34 -21.97
CA GLU A 131 7.33 8.46 -22.91
C GLU A 131 6.83 8.62 -24.36
N VAL A 132 5.87 7.79 -24.81
CA VAL A 132 5.27 7.89 -26.15
C VAL A 132 4.58 9.23 -26.37
N LEU A 133 4.00 9.82 -25.32
CA LEU A 133 3.38 11.13 -25.35
C LEU A 133 4.39 12.30 -25.20
N ASN A 134 5.68 12.01 -25.09
CA ASN A 134 6.78 12.97 -24.90
C ASN A 134 6.72 13.77 -23.59
N TYR A 135 6.18 13.18 -22.52
CA TYR A 135 6.31 13.76 -21.18
C TYR A 135 7.75 13.61 -20.66
N ASN A 136 8.16 14.55 -19.81
CA ASN A 136 9.51 14.57 -19.25
C ASN A 136 9.61 13.61 -18.06
N LEU A 137 10.40 12.55 -18.21
CA LEU A 137 10.60 11.51 -17.18
C LEU A 137 11.82 11.74 -16.29
N ASN A 138 12.46 12.92 -16.33
CA ASN A 138 13.71 13.15 -15.60
C ASN A 138 13.51 13.34 -14.07
N ASN A 139 12.29 13.58 -13.59
CA ASN A 139 12.01 13.79 -12.16
C ASN A 139 10.64 13.21 -11.77
N VAL A 140 10.41 11.94 -12.12
CA VAL A 140 9.16 11.25 -11.76
C VAL A 140 9.05 11.12 -10.24
N VAL A 141 7.91 11.49 -9.68
CA VAL A 141 7.62 11.32 -8.26
C VAL A 141 6.66 10.16 -8.07
N ILE A 142 7.01 9.27 -7.13
CA ILE A 142 6.11 8.22 -6.67
C ILE A 142 5.82 8.47 -5.20
N LEU A 143 4.57 8.74 -4.88
CA LEU A 143 4.09 8.85 -3.51
C LEU A 143 3.23 7.63 -3.18
N TYR A 144 3.64 6.82 -2.21
CA TYR A 144 2.85 5.66 -1.76
C TYR A 144 2.37 5.83 -0.33
N THR A 145 1.25 5.18 -0.01
CA THR A 145 0.73 5.18 1.36
C THR A 145 1.38 4.08 2.20
N LYS A 146 1.95 4.45 3.35
CA LYS A 146 2.37 3.50 4.39
C LYS A 146 1.17 2.82 5.02
N LEU A 147 1.33 1.53 5.29
CA LEU A 147 0.32 0.63 5.82
C LEU A 147 0.75 0.11 7.19
N GLY A 148 0.08 -0.90 7.75
CA GLY A 148 0.55 -1.49 9.01
C GLY A 148 1.92 -2.17 8.85
N ALA A 149 2.66 -2.39 9.94
CA ALA A 149 4.06 -2.87 9.91
C ALA A 149 4.31 -4.13 9.03
N SER A 150 3.38 -5.09 8.97
CA SER A 150 3.53 -6.27 8.10
C SER A 150 3.34 -5.94 6.62
N ASP A 151 2.42 -5.02 6.34
CA ASP A 151 1.98 -4.59 5.02
C ASP A 151 3.00 -3.62 4.39
N GLU A 152 3.64 -2.77 5.20
CA GLU A 152 4.73 -1.87 4.78
C GLU A 152 5.82 -2.65 4.04
N THR A 153 6.24 -3.80 4.56
CA THR A 153 7.31 -4.59 3.95
C THR A 153 6.95 -5.15 2.57
N GLU A 154 5.66 -5.31 2.25
CA GLU A 154 5.24 -5.79 0.94
C GLU A 154 5.23 -4.64 -0.06
N ILE A 155 4.61 -3.51 0.29
CA ILE A 155 4.60 -2.33 -0.60
C ILE A 155 6.00 -1.76 -0.80
N GLU A 156 6.86 -1.75 0.21
CA GLU A 156 8.25 -1.29 0.07
C GLU A 156 9.03 -2.11 -0.95
N LYS A 157 8.80 -3.43 -1.04
CA LYS A 157 9.44 -4.29 -2.07
C LYS A 157 8.95 -3.96 -3.47
N VAL A 158 7.64 -3.74 -3.63
CA VAL A 158 7.04 -3.29 -4.91
C VAL A 158 7.70 -1.97 -5.35
N ILE A 159 7.78 -1.01 -4.43
CA ILE A 159 8.35 0.31 -4.68
C ILE A 159 9.85 0.22 -4.99
N GLU A 160 10.59 -0.63 -4.27
CA GLU A 160 12.00 -0.89 -4.53
C GLU A 160 12.21 -1.51 -5.92
N GLU A 161 11.37 -2.47 -6.32
CA GLU A 161 11.41 -3.05 -7.68
C GLU A 161 11.15 -2.00 -8.76
N ILE A 162 10.17 -1.12 -8.56
CA ILE A 162 9.87 -0.01 -9.48
C ILE A 162 11.06 0.94 -9.57
N ASN A 163 11.62 1.35 -8.43
CA ASN A 163 12.71 2.30 -8.37
C ASN A 163 14.01 1.75 -8.98
N ASN A 164 14.32 0.46 -8.76
CA ASN A 164 15.50 -0.19 -9.33
C ASN A 164 15.46 -0.31 -10.87
N LYS A 165 14.28 -0.23 -11.47
CA LYS A 165 14.12 -0.19 -12.94
C LYS A 165 14.26 1.24 -13.50
N ASN A 166 14.18 2.26 -12.65
CA ASN A 166 14.02 3.66 -13.04
C ASN A 166 14.91 4.57 -12.18
N ASP A 167 16.13 4.83 -12.64
CA ASP A 167 17.17 5.57 -11.89
C ASP A 167 16.83 7.05 -11.54
N MET A 168 15.71 7.58 -12.01
CA MET A 168 15.36 9.01 -11.92
C MET A 168 14.10 9.28 -11.08
N MET A 169 13.68 8.33 -10.26
CA MET A 169 12.48 8.47 -9.43
C MET A 169 12.77 9.04 -8.04
N THR A 170 11.95 10.01 -7.64
CA THR A 170 11.87 10.46 -6.25
C THR A 170 10.74 9.71 -5.57
N VAL A 171 11.11 8.77 -4.69
CA VAL A 171 10.16 7.97 -3.91
C VAL A 171 9.85 8.66 -2.59
N LEU A 172 8.55 8.79 -2.30
CA LEU A 172 7.99 9.41 -1.12
C LEU A 172 6.92 8.51 -0.51
N ASP A 173 6.71 8.69 0.78
CA ASP A 173 5.79 7.93 1.59
C ASP A 173 4.94 8.88 2.44
N ILE A 174 3.71 8.46 2.75
CA ILE A 174 2.78 9.19 3.60
C ILE A 174 1.85 8.22 4.31
N ASP A 175 1.39 8.54 5.52
CA ASP A 175 0.32 7.77 6.17
C ASP A 175 -0.97 7.78 5.33
N LYS A 176 -1.61 6.62 5.19
CA LYS A 176 -2.85 6.47 4.41
C LYS A 176 -3.95 7.47 4.81
N GLU A 177 -4.10 7.73 6.11
CA GLU A 177 -5.11 8.67 6.61
C GLU A 177 -4.73 10.14 6.34
N ALA A 178 -3.43 10.47 6.34
CA ALA A 178 -2.97 11.79 5.93
C ALA A 178 -3.19 12.00 4.41
N TYR A 179 -2.91 10.98 3.60
CA TYR A 179 -3.18 11.01 2.15
C TYR A 179 -4.67 11.26 1.85
N LYS A 180 -5.58 10.55 2.53
CA LYS A 180 -7.04 10.78 2.40
C LYS A 180 -7.43 12.21 2.73
N LYS A 181 -6.87 12.81 3.80
CA LYS A 181 -7.13 14.21 4.17
C LYS A 181 -6.66 15.19 3.10
N LEU A 182 -5.52 14.96 2.45
CA LEU A 182 -5.07 15.81 1.35
C LEU A 182 -6.09 15.78 0.21
N LYS A 183 -6.59 14.60 -0.14
CA LYS A 183 -7.62 14.44 -1.16
C LYS A 183 -8.94 15.10 -0.81
N GLU A 184 -9.41 14.94 0.43
CA GLU A 184 -10.66 15.57 0.90
C GLU A 184 -10.60 17.10 0.82
N ASN A 185 -9.41 17.67 1.04
CA ASN A 185 -9.17 19.11 0.96
C ASN A 185 -8.78 19.59 -0.45
N ASN A 186 -8.79 18.72 -1.46
CA ASN A 186 -8.36 19.01 -2.84
C ASN A 186 -6.92 19.56 -2.93
N LEU A 187 -6.03 19.08 -2.06
CA LEU A 187 -4.60 19.41 -2.11
C LEU A 187 -3.86 18.37 -2.96
N PRO A 188 -2.95 18.78 -3.88
CA PRO A 188 -2.13 17.87 -4.66
C PRO A 188 -1.17 17.10 -3.74
N PRO A 189 -1.32 15.76 -3.57
CA PRO A 189 -0.62 15.06 -2.49
C PRO A 189 0.90 15.05 -2.67
N SER A 190 1.41 14.70 -3.86
CA SER A 190 2.86 14.68 -4.13
C SER A 190 3.54 16.04 -3.93
N VAL A 191 2.95 17.12 -4.45
CA VAL A 191 3.42 18.50 -4.22
C VAL A 191 3.43 18.84 -2.72
N THR A 192 2.36 18.51 -2.00
CA THR A 192 2.25 18.80 -0.56
C THR A 192 3.34 18.08 0.24
N VAL A 193 3.52 16.78 -0.01
CA VAL A 193 4.52 15.97 0.68
C VAL A 193 5.94 16.43 0.35
N LEU A 194 6.22 16.81 -0.91
CA LEU A 194 7.52 17.38 -1.28
C LEU A 194 7.82 18.67 -0.52
N LYS A 195 6.88 19.62 -0.48
CA LYS A 195 7.06 20.88 0.27
C LYS A 195 7.35 20.59 1.75
N SER A 196 6.60 19.69 2.38
CA SER A 196 6.86 19.28 3.76
C SER A 196 8.24 18.63 3.95
N LYS A 197 8.70 17.77 3.02
CA LYS A 197 10.05 17.19 3.13
C LYS A 197 11.16 18.21 2.88
N LEU A 198 10.95 19.21 2.03
CA LEU A 198 11.90 20.31 1.83
C LEU A 198 12.02 21.18 3.10
N GLU A 199 10.90 21.41 3.79
CA GLU A 199 10.88 22.08 5.09
C GLU A 199 11.67 21.29 6.15
N GLU A 200 11.46 19.96 6.23
CA GLU A 200 12.22 19.07 7.13
C GLU A 200 13.73 19.09 6.84
N MET A 201 14.10 19.26 5.56
CA MET A 201 15.49 19.40 5.11
C MET A 201 16.06 20.81 5.29
N GLN A 202 15.32 21.74 5.91
CA GLN A 202 15.73 23.12 6.19
C GLN A 202 16.05 23.94 4.93
N VAL A 203 15.42 23.62 3.80
CA VAL A 203 15.45 24.46 2.60
C VAL A 203 14.67 25.75 2.90
N ALA A 204 15.18 26.91 2.46
CA ALA A 204 14.51 28.18 2.72
C ALA A 204 13.12 28.20 2.05
N GLU A 205 12.08 28.60 2.79
CA GLU A 205 10.68 28.54 2.33
C GLU A 205 10.48 29.31 1.01
N GLU A 206 11.14 30.45 0.85
CA GLU A 206 11.16 31.25 -0.37
C GLU A 206 11.62 30.50 -1.64
N GLU A 207 12.40 29.43 -1.50
CA GLU A 207 12.88 28.62 -2.63
C GLU A 207 11.80 27.70 -3.21
N TYR A 208 10.77 27.32 -2.44
CA TYR A 208 9.80 26.31 -2.88
C TYR A 208 8.32 26.68 -2.69
N VAL A 209 8.01 27.69 -1.87
CA VAL A 209 6.61 28.01 -1.50
C VAL A 209 5.72 28.29 -2.72
N ASN A 210 6.25 28.98 -3.72
CA ASN A 210 5.54 29.37 -4.94
C ASN A 210 5.65 28.34 -6.09
N ILE A 211 6.27 27.18 -5.84
CA ILE A 211 6.47 26.15 -6.84
C ILE A 211 5.37 25.10 -6.69
N ASP A 212 4.52 24.97 -7.69
CA ASP A 212 3.50 23.92 -7.75
C ASP A 212 3.87 22.80 -8.72
N ASN A 213 4.98 22.96 -9.45
CA ASN A 213 5.49 21.96 -10.36
C ASN A 213 6.24 20.86 -9.59
N VAL A 214 5.71 19.64 -9.65
CA VAL A 214 6.29 18.47 -8.97
C VAL A 214 7.73 18.18 -9.41
N ASN A 215 8.06 18.34 -10.70
CA ASN A 215 9.39 18.03 -11.24
C ASN A 215 10.44 19.00 -10.71
N GLU A 216 10.09 20.27 -10.54
CA GLU A 216 10.97 21.29 -9.98
C GLU A 216 11.21 21.07 -8.48
N LEU A 217 10.15 20.77 -7.71
CA LEU A 217 10.27 20.41 -6.30
C LEU A 217 11.13 19.15 -6.09
N ALA A 218 10.91 18.11 -6.91
CA ALA A 218 11.70 16.88 -6.86
C ALA A 218 13.17 17.14 -7.22
N HIS A 219 13.43 18.01 -8.19
CA HIS A 219 14.79 18.41 -8.54
C HIS A 219 15.50 19.12 -7.38
N ILE A 220 14.84 20.09 -6.72
CA ILE A 220 15.38 20.76 -5.52
C ILE A 220 15.70 19.71 -4.44
N MET A 221 14.74 18.84 -4.11
CA MET A 221 14.93 17.80 -3.11
C MET A 221 16.13 16.89 -3.44
N ASN A 222 16.28 16.49 -4.70
CA ASN A 222 17.38 15.65 -5.15
C ASN A 222 18.74 16.36 -5.08
N GLN A 223 18.79 17.66 -5.36
CA GLN A 223 20.00 18.47 -5.20
C GLN A 223 20.37 18.62 -3.72
N THR A 224 19.40 18.93 -2.86
CA THR A 224 19.62 19.06 -1.40
C THR A 224 20.11 17.74 -0.81
N LYS A 225 19.50 16.61 -1.18
CA LYS A 225 19.97 15.27 -0.78
C LYS A 225 21.42 15.00 -1.19
N LYS A 226 21.80 15.38 -2.40
CA LYS A 226 23.18 15.19 -2.90
C LYS A 226 24.18 16.07 -2.12
N ALA A 227 23.81 17.31 -1.80
CA ALA A 227 24.63 18.21 -1.00
C ALA A 227 24.86 17.65 0.42
N GLU A 228 23.79 17.25 1.12
CA GLU A 228 23.91 16.62 2.46
C GLU A 228 24.79 15.37 2.45
N GLN A 229 24.67 14.54 1.42
CA GLN A 229 25.49 13.32 1.30
C GLN A 229 26.97 13.66 1.06
N ALA A 230 27.26 14.73 0.32
CA ALA A 230 28.62 15.20 0.09
C ALA A 230 29.24 15.75 1.38
N GLU A 231 28.48 16.54 2.15
CA GLU A 231 28.91 17.05 3.46
C GLU A 231 29.17 15.91 4.45
N LYS A 232 28.25 14.95 4.57
CA LYS A 232 28.43 13.75 5.42
C LYS A 232 29.64 12.90 5.02
N LYS A 233 30.03 12.89 3.74
CA LYS A 233 31.26 12.21 3.27
C LYS A 233 32.51 12.99 3.65
N GLN A 234 32.50 14.31 3.49
CA GLN A 234 33.63 15.18 3.88
C GLN A 234 33.87 15.18 5.39
N GLU A 235 32.82 15.17 6.22
CA GLU A 235 32.94 15.04 7.67
C GLU A 235 33.59 13.71 8.07
N LYS A 236 33.16 12.59 7.47
CA LYS A 236 33.76 11.26 7.73
C LYS A 236 35.21 11.13 7.26
N GLU A 237 35.59 11.83 6.19
CA GLU A 237 36.99 11.89 5.73
C GLU A 237 37.85 12.75 6.66
N ASN A 238 37.32 13.88 7.15
CA ASN A 238 38.01 14.75 8.10
C ASN A 238 38.19 14.09 9.48
N GLU A 239 37.21 13.30 9.95
CA GLU A 239 37.32 12.51 11.18
C GLU A 239 38.39 11.40 11.06
N LYS A 240 38.47 10.71 9.92
CA LYS A 240 39.51 9.69 9.68
C LYS A 240 40.92 10.30 9.60
N ASN A 241 41.07 11.48 9.00
CA ASN A 241 42.35 12.18 8.93
C ASN A 241 42.82 12.71 10.30
N ASN A 242 41.90 13.04 11.22
CA ASN A 242 42.25 13.46 12.58
C ASN A 242 42.63 12.29 13.50
N GLN A 243 42.15 11.08 13.27
CA GLN A 243 42.60 9.88 14.01
C GLN A 243 43.97 9.35 13.52
N GLY A 244 44.31 9.52 12.25
CA GLY A 244 45.62 9.10 11.72
C GLY A 244 46.81 9.95 12.19
N ASN A 245 46.59 11.16 12.70
CA ASN A 245 47.66 12.07 13.14
C ASN A 245 48.00 11.96 14.65
N SER A 246 47.30 11.08 15.39
CA SER A 246 47.57 10.85 16.83
C SER A 246 48.53 9.68 17.08
N GLU A 247 48.80 8.80 16.11
CA GLU A 247 49.71 7.64 16.28
C GLU A 247 51.14 7.85 15.74
N SER A 248 51.44 8.99 15.10
CA SER A 248 52.77 9.24 14.49
C SER A 248 53.68 10.20 15.26
N ASN A 249 53.39 10.52 16.52
CA ASN A 249 54.23 11.44 17.32
C ASN A 249 54.80 10.86 18.63
N GLU A 250 54.77 9.53 18.83
CA GLU A 250 55.30 8.91 20.05
C GLU A 250 56.66 8.21 19.86
N ASN A 251 57.47 8.62 18.88
CA ASN A 251 58.81 8.05 18.72
C ASN A 251 59.88 9.06 18.31
N LYS A 252 60.21 9.98 19.23
CA LYS A 252 61.53 10.63 19.29
C LYS A 252 61.74 11.24 20.67
N GLY A 253 62.45 10.51 21.55
CA GLY A 253 63.02 11.14 22.74
C GLY A 253 63.30 10.22 23.91
N LYS A 254 64.15 9.19 23.76
CA LYS A 254 64.88 8.60 24.90
C LYS A 254 66.28 8.15 24.50
N SER A 255 67.27 8.96 24.86
CA SER A 255 68.64 8.57 25.22
C SER A 255 69.11 9.67 26.18
N ASN A 256 68.90 9.43 27.48
CA ASN A 256 69.96 9.13 28.46
C ASN A 256 71.00 10.24 28.54
N ASP A 257 71.03 10.97 29.66
CA ASP A 257 72.07 10.74 30.66
C ASP A 257 71.75 11.46 31.99
N ASN A 258 71.99 10.75 33.09
CA ASN A 258 71.78 11.20 34.46
C ASN A 258 73.06 10.85 35.24
N PHE A 259 73.75 11.87 35.75
CA PHE A 259 74.77 11.96 36.84
C PHE A 259 75.66 13.15 36.47
N GLY A 260 75.98 14.15 37.29
CA GLY A 260 75.97 14.31 38.74
C GLY A 260 77.27 15.05 39.10
N GLY A 261 77.18 16.22 39.74
CA GLY A 261 78.25 16.75 40.61
C GLY A 261 79.42 17.54 39.98
N ASN A 262 79.32 18.87 40.12
CA ASN A 262 80.27 19.78 40.78
C ASN A 262 81.69 20.07 40.21
N ASN A 263 81.93 21.38 40.01
CA ASN A 263 83.17 22.17 40.12
C ASN A 263 84.48 21.68 39.45
N ASN A 264 85.05 22.48 38.53
CA ASN A 264 86.12 23.44 38.86
C ASN A 264 86.57 24.25 37.62
N SER A 265 87.08 25.45 37.92
CA SER A 265 87.85 26.40 37.12
C SER A 265 88.96 25.78 36.25
N GLY A 266 89.25 26.42 35.11
CA GLY A 266 90.47 26.12 34.36
C GLY A 266 90.54 26.65 32.94
N ASN A 267 90.75 27.97 32.82
CA ASN A 267 91.60 28.65 31.83
C ASN A 267 92.31 27.77 30.77
N ASN A 268 92.22 28.13 29.49
CA ASN A 268 93.29 28.85 28.75
C ASN A 268 93.22 28.59 27.23
N ASN A 269 93.13 29.69 26.48
CA ASN A 269 93.74 30.01 25.19
C ASN A 269 94.03 28.91 24.15
N GLY A 270 93.49 29.15 22.95
CA GLY A 270 94.34 29.73 21.89
C GLY A 270 94.45 28.94 20.59
N HIS A 271 94.23 29.67 19.49
CA HIS A 271 94.76 29.47 18.13
C HIS A 271 94.41 28.14 17.44
N ASN A 272 94.02 28.09 16.17
CA ASN A 272 94.05 29.04 15.05
C ASN A 272 93.04 28.51 14.01
#